data_AF-A0A835XFQ1-F1
#
_entry.id   AF-A0A835XFQ1-F1
#
_cell.length_a   1.000
_cell.length_b   1.000
_cell.length_c   1.000
_cell.angle_alpha   90.00
_cell.angle_beta   90.00
_cell.angle_gamma   90.00
#
_symmetry.space_group_name_H-M   'P 1'
#
loop_
_entity.id
_entity.type
_entity.pdbx_description
1 polymer ?
#
loop_
_entity_poly.entity_id
_entity_poly.type
_entity_poly.pdbx_seq_one_letter_code
_entity_poly.pdbx_strand_id
1 'polypeptide(L)' 'MALGLEPNSPEEIRDKGILEDRLLHYDDSLKYLNQYLEINPNAEDVDFILELIRSIRNKINQ' A
#
# COMPACT_ATOMS: atom_id res chain seq x y z
N MET A 1 -6.00 29.14 -7.72
CA MET A 1 -6.32 28.32 -6.54
C MET A 1 -5.79 26.93 -6.85
N ALA A 2 -4.57 26.62 -6.40
CA ALA A 2 -4.05 25.26 -6.54
C ALA A 2 -4.72 24.43 -5.45
N LEU A 3 -5.54 23.45 -5.83
CA LEU A 3 -6.04 22.43 -4.92
C LEU A 3 -4.80 21.78 -4.31
N GLY A 4 -4.56 22.03 -3.02
CA GLY A 4 -3.48 21.44 -2.26
C GLY A 4 -3.76 19.94 -2.14
N LEU A 5 -3.39 19.19 -3.18
CA LEU A 5 -3.13 17.77 -3.04
C LEU A 5 -1.94 17.71 -2.11
N GLU A 6 -2.18 17.41 -0.83
CA GLU A 6 -1.08 17.14 0.09
C GLU A 6 -0.32 15.94 -0.49
N PRO A 7 0.90 16.15 -1.02
CA PRO A 7 1.65 15.06 -1.60
C PRO A 7 1.97 14.08 -0.47
N ASN A 8 1.71 12.79 -0.69
CA ASN A 8 1.94 11.71 0.26
C ASN A 8 0.87 11.53 1.35
N SER A 9 -0.41 11.71 1.03
CA SER A 9 -1.46 11.22 1.93
C SER A 9 -1.33 9.70 2.11
N PRO A 10 -1.72 9.14 3.28
CA PRO A 10 -1.69 7.70 3.50
C PRO A 10 -2.44 6.95 2.39
N GLU A 11 -3.58 7.47 1.95
CA GLU A 11 -4.39 6.90 0.88
C GLU A 11 -3.62 6.83 -0.45
N GLU A 12 -2.86 7.87 -0.79
CA GLU A 12 -2.02 7.87 -2.00
C GLU A 12 -0.94 6.78 -1.94
N ILE A 13 -0.32 6.59 -0.76
CA ILE A 13 0.70 5.55 -0.55
C ILE A 13 0.07 4.16 -0.65
N ARG A 14 -1.10 3.94 -0.07
CA ARG A 14 -1.86 2.70 -0.19
C ARG A 14 -2.17 2.39 -1.65
N ASP A 15 -2.70 3.38 -2.37
CA ASP A 15 -3.11 3.22 -3.76
C ASP A 15 -1.91 2.93 -4.67
N LYS A 16 -0.75 3.56 -4.42
CA LYS A 16 0.54 3.20 -5.05
C LYS A 16 0.90 1.74 -4.79
N GLY A 17 0.82 1.28 -3.54
CA GLY A 17 1.10 -0.11 -3.19
C GLY A 17 0.21 -1.10 -3.95
N ILE A 18 -1.09 -0.82 -4.06
CA ILE A 18 -2.04 -1.66 -4.83
C ILE A 18 -1.72 -1.63 -6.33
N LEU A 19 -1.32 -0.47 -6.87
CA LEU A 19 -0.94 -0.33 -8.27
C LEU A 19 0.31 -1.16 -8.59
N GLU A 20 1.34 -1.12 -7.73
CA GLU A 20 2.55 -1.90 -7.90
C GLU A 20 2.28 -3.42 -7.86
N ASP A 21 1.34 -3.91 -7.03
CA ASP A 21 0.92 -5.34 -7.06
C ASP A 21 0.33 -5.70 -8.43
N ARG A 22 -0.50 -4.82 -9.01
CA ARG A 22 -1.08 -5.02 -10.36
C ARG A 22 -0.03 -4.99 -11.47
N LEU A 23 1.05 -4.24 -11.27
CA LEU A 23 2.21 -4.18 -12.16
C LEU A 23 3.19 -5.36 -11.93
N LEU A 24 2.89 -6.26 -10.99
CA LEU A 24 3.75 -7.39 -10.59
C LEU A 24 5.06 -6.95 -9.93
N HIS A 25 5.17 -5.68 -9.50
CA HIS A 25 6.28 -5.16 -8.72
C HIS A 25 6.03 -5.43 -7.23
N TYR A 26 6.06 -6.71 -6.87
CA TYR A 26 5.67 -7.15 -5.53
C TYR A 26 6.53 -6.56 -4.41
N ASP A 27 7.83 -6.40 -4.60
CA ASP A 27 8.73 -5.79 -3.61
C ASP A 27 8.36 -4.33 -3.33
N ASP A 28 8.12 -3.53 -4.37
CA ASP A 28 7.72 -2.13 -4.23
C ASP A 28 6.31 -2.00 -3.65
N SER A 29 5.39 -2.88 -4.05
CA SER A 29 4.06 -2.98 -3.46
C SER A 29 4.14 -3.19 -1.95
N LEU A 30 4.92 -4.17 -1.50
CA LEU A 30 5.12 -4.42 -0.07
C LEU A 30 5.71 -3.21 0.64
N LYS A 31 6.66 -2.50 0.02
CA LYS A 31 7.27 -1.30 0.61
C LYS A 31 6.22 -0.21 0.86
N TYR A 32 5.41 0.12 -0.14
CA TYR A 32 4.37 1.13 0.00
C TYR A 32 3.27 0.71 0.98
N LEU A 33 2.81 -0.54 0.92
CA LEU A 33 1.77 -1.03 1.84
C LEU A 33 2.25 -1.07 3.30
N ASN A 34 3.52 -1.41 3.56
CA ASN A 34 4.07 -1.30 4.92
C ASN A 34 4.19 0.16 5.36
N GLN A 35 4.65 1.06 4.49
CA GLN A 35 4.73 2.49 4.80
C GLN A 35 3.34 3.08 5.13
N TYR A 36 2.30 2.65 4.43
CA TYR A 36 0.93 3.03 4.74
C TYR A 36 0.53 2.66 6.18
N LEU A 37 0.83 1.43 6.59
CA LEU A 37 0.56 0.93 7.95
C LEU A 37 1.38 1.67 9.03
N GLU A 38 2.60 2.11 8.70
CA GLU A 38 3.42 2.92 9.62
C GLU A 38 2.82 4.32 9.84
N ILE A 39 2.24 4.92 8.80
CA ILE A 39 1.66 6.26 8.87
C ILE A 39 0.27 6.23 9.49
N ASN A 40 -0.55 5.25 9.12
CA ASN A 40 -1.91 5.10 9.64
C ASN A 40 -2.20 3.67 10.12
N PRO A 41 -1.65 3.27 11.28
CA PRO A 41 -1.82 1.92 11.81
C PRO A 41 -3.26 1.59 12.25
N ASN A 42 -4.08 2.62 12.49
CA ASN A 42 -5.47 2.49 12.93
C ASN A 42 -6.47 2.79 11.81
N ALA A 43 -6.05 2.68 10.56
CA ALA A 43 -6.95 2.82 9.43
C ALA A 43 -8.04 1.75 9.46
N GLU A 44 -9.25 2.09 9.00
CA GLU A 44 -10.37 1.14 8.96
C GLU A 44 -10.09 -0.05 8.02
N ASP A 45 -9.24 0.14 7.01
CA ASP A 45 -8.83 -0.84 6.02
C ASP A 45 -7.49 -1.53 6.35
N VAL A 46 -6.96 -1.37 7.57
CA VAL A 46 -5.71 -2.00 8.01
C VAL A 46 -5.71 -3.53 7.80
N ASP A 47 -6.83 -4.19 8.13
CA ASP A 47 -6.98 -5.64 7.98
C ASP A 47 -6.91 -6.07 6.51
N PHE A 48 -7.52 -5.29 5.61
CA PHE A 48 -7.46 -5.54 4.18
C PHE A 48 -6.03 -5.43 3.64
N ILE A 49 -5.28 -4.41 4.08
CA ILE A 49 -3.88 -4.21 3.66
C ILE A 49 -2.98 -5.33 4.18
N LEU A 50 -3.18 -5.81 5.41
CA LEU A 50 -2.45 -6.95 5.95
C LEU A 50 -2.71 -8.24 5.15
N GLU A 51 -3.96 -8.50 4.77
CA GLU A 51 -4.32 -9.63 3.90
C GLU A 51 -3.70 -9.49 2.51
N LEU A 52 -3.70 -8.29 1.93
CA LEU A 52 -3.05 -8.03 0.65
C LEU A 52 -1.54 -8.30 0.72
N ILE A 53 -0.85 -7.82 1.76
CA ILE A 53 0.57 -8.09 1.99
C ILE A 53 0.84 -9.59 2.09
N ARG A 54 0.00 -10.35 2.80
CA ARG A 54 0.12 -11.82 2.90
C ARG A 54 -0.05 -12.48 1.55
N SER A 55 -1.04 -12.06 0.76
CA SER A 55 -1.28 -12.56 -0.59
C SER A 55 -0.09 -12.31 -1.52
N ILE A 56 0.46 -11.10 -1.52
CA ILE A 56 1.64 -10.72 -2.31
C ILE A 56 2.85 -11.59 -1.91
N ARG A 57 3.12 -11.75 -0.61
CA ARG A 57 4.21 -12.61 -0.13
C ARG A 57 4.06 -14.06 -0.58
N ASN A 58 2.85 -14.58 -0.63
CA ASN A 58 2.60 -15.92 -1.17
C ASN A 58 2.91 -15.98 -2.67
N LYS A 59 2.57 -14.94 -3.45
CA LYS A 59 2.92 -14.87 -4.88
C LYS A 59 4.43 -14.81 -5.14
N ILE A 60 5.20 -14.14 -4.27
CA ILE A 60 6.67 -14.08 -4.38
C ILE A 60 7.31 -15.45 -4.08
N ASN A 61 6.74 -16.20 -3.13
CA ASN A 61 7.27 -17.49 -2.68
C ASN A 61 6.78 -18.71 -3.49
N GLN A 62 5.96 -18.50 -4.53
CA GLN A 62 5.46 -19.52 -5.45
C GLN A 62 6.31 -19.55 -6.71
#